data_AF-A0A511QN54-F1
#
_entry.id   AF-A0A511QN54-F1
#
_cell.length_a   1.000
_cell.length_b   1.000
_cell.length_c   1.000
_cell.angle_alpha   90.00
_cell.angle_beta   90.00
_cell.angle_gamma   90.00
#
_symmetry.space_group_name_H-M   'P 1'
#
loop_
_entity.id
_entity.type
_entity.pdbx_description
1 polymer ?
#
loop_
_entity_poly.entity_id
_entity_poly.type
_entity_poly.pdbx_seq_one_letter_code
_entity_poly.pdbx_strand_id
1 'polypeptide(L)'
;MNESEVKRNAVKGFCEQFLEEKQTYPTVRDIQAGVEEVNSTSTCHKYFKEWREQREFKAVERVKMIPISDAVAKAIQENIDRIVSEQVSVYESVNQEHSRHIDSLTADLKEAEDRIAALQKAVETAFEEKAELEIRLRLAVQKGLAIVLS
;
A
#
# COMPACT_ATOMS: atom_id res chain seq x y z
N MET A 1 -26.82 -2.81 32.07
CA MET A 1 -25.44 -2.53 31.62
C MET A 1 -25.38 -1.11 31.08
N ASN A 2 -24.30 -0.38 31.36
CA ASN A 2 -24.11 0.96 30.82
C ASN A 2 -23.80 0.85 29.30
N GLU A 3 -24.29 1.79 28.48
CA GLU A 3 -24.04 1.83 27.03
C GLU A 3 -22.54 1.76 26.69
N SER A 4 -21.70 2.39 27.51
CA SER A 4 -20.24 2.34 27.38
C SER A 4 -19.64 0.93 27.60
N GLU A 5 -20.28 0.12 28.43
CA GLU A 5 -19.84 -1.24 28.75
C GLU A 5 -20.24 -2.23 27.65
N VAL A 6 -21.43 -2.04 27.06
CA VAL A 6 -21.89 -2.78 25.88
C VAL A 6 -20.91 -2.56 24.72
N LYS A 7 -20.59 -1.30 24.42
CA LYS A 7 -19.63 -0.93 23.36
C LYS A 7 -18.24 -1.51 23.59
N ARG A 8 -17.73 -1.44 24.82
CA ARG A 8 -16.44 -2.03 25.20
C ARG A 8 -16.43 -3.55 24.98
N ASN A 9 -17.49 -4.25 25.38
CA ASN A 9 -17.57 -5.70 25.23
C ASN A 9 -17.70 -6.13 23.76
N ALA A 10 -18.42 -5.37 22.94
CA ALA A 10 -18.52 -5.62 21.51
C ALA A 10 -17.14 -5.49 20.81
N VAL A 11 -16.40 -4.41 21.09
CA VAL A 11 -15.01 -4.25 20.58
C VAL A 11 -14.13 -5.39 21.05
N LYS A 12 -14.21 -5.79 22.32
CA LYS A 12 -13.42 -6.89 22.87
C LYS A 12 -13.72 -8.22 22.16
N GLY A 13 -15.00 -8.57 22.00
CA GLY A 13 -15.41 -9.81 21.33
C GLY A 13 -14.93 -9.86 19.88
N PHE A 14 -15.09 -8.75 19.16
CA PHE A 14 -14.55 -8.62 17.80
C PHE A 14 -13.02 -8.80 17.76
N CYS A 15 -12.28 -8.14 18.66
CA CYS A 15 -10.82 -8.23 18.69
C CYS A 15 -10.32 -9.65 19.04
N GLU A 16 -11.02 -10.37 19.90
CA GLU A 16 -10.70 -11.77 20.23
C GLU A 16 -10.90 -12.67 19.02
N GLN A 17 -12.06 -12.60 18.36
CA GLN A 17 -12.34 -13.38 17.16
C GLN A 17 -11.38 -13.07 16.00
N PHE A 18 -11.15 -11.77 15.74
CA PHE A 18 -10.28 -11.34 14.65
C PHE A 18 -8.86 -11.87 14.84
N LEU A 19 -8.33 -11.83 16.06
CA LEU A 19 -7.00 -12.32 16.36
C LEU A 19 -6.90 -13.85 16.23
N GLU A 20 -7.94 -14.59 16.62
CA GLU A 20 -7.99 -16.04 16.44
C GLU A 20 -7.98 -16.43 14.96
N GLU A 21 -8.75 -15.74 14.13
CA GLU A 21 -8.88 -16.05 12.70
C GLU A 21 -7.69 -15.56 11.86
N LYS A 22 -7.21 -14.34 12.12
CA LYS A 22 -6.21 -13.65 11.29
C LYS A 22 -4.80 -13.72 11.84
N GLN A 23 -4.63 -14.19 13.08
CA GLN A 23 -3.34 -14.26 13.77
C GLN A 23 -2.59 -12.90 13.81
N THR A 24 -3.34 -11.80 13.75
CA THR A 24 -2.82 -10.43 13.82
C THR A 24 -3.82 -9.52 14.52
N TYR A 25 -3.37 -8.37 15.01
CA TYR A 25 -4.26 -7.39 15.63
C TYR A 25 -5.11 -6.66 14.59
N PRO A 26 -6.41 -6.43 14.85
CA PRO A 26 -7.24 -5.60 13.99
C PRO A 26 -6.77 -4.15 14.01
N THR A 27 -6.94 -3.45 12.89
CA THR A 27 -6.81 -1.99 12.85
C THR A 27 -8.07 -1.32 13.39
N VAL A 28 -7.98 -0.03 13.72
CA VAL A 28 -9.15 0.77 14.12
C VAL A 28 -10.24 0.76 13.04
N ARG A 29 -9.86 0.72 11.76
CA ARG A 29 -10.82 0.62 10.65
C ARG A 29 -11.53 -0.72 10.61
N ASP A 30 -10.81 -1.82 10.87
CA ASP A 30 -11.42 -3.16 10.92
C ASP A 30 -12.46 -3.24 12.03
N ILE A 31 -12.16 -2.68 13.20
CA ILE A 31 -13.09 -2.64 14.33
C ILE A 31 -14.30 -1.76 14.00
N GLN A 32 -14.11 -0.58 13.41
CA GLN A 32 -15.23 0.28 13.01
C GLN A 32 -16.12 -0.35 11.93
N ALA A 33 -15.54 -1.17 11.05
CA ALA A 33 -16.30 -1.90 10.04
C ALA A 33 -17.04 -3.11 10.63
N GLY A 34 -16.51 -3.73 11.68
CA GLY A 34 -17.05 -4.95 12.29
C GLY A 34 -17.90 -4.76 13.55
N VAL A 35 -17.91 -3.57 14.14
CA VAL A 35 -18.65 -3.25 15.38
C VAL A 35 -19.53 -2.03 15.15
N GLU A 36 -20.79 -2.27 14.77
CA GLU A 36 -21.76 -1.23 14.38
C GLU A 36 -22.06 -0.21 15.50
N GLU A 37 -21.90 -0.61 16.76
CA GLU A 37 -22.20 0.23 17.92
C GLU A 37 -21.10 1.27 18.22
N VAL A 38 -19.93 1.16 17.57
CA VAL A 38 -18.75 2.01 17.82
C VAL A 38 -18.30 2.74 16.57
N ASN A 39 -19.03 3.79 16.24
CA ASN A 39 -18.74 4.63 15.07
C ASN A 39 -17.65 5.70 15.34
N SER A 40 -17.35 6.00 16.60
CA SER A 40 -16.34 7.00 16.96
C SER A 40 -14.93 6.39 16.97
N THR A 41 -14.03 6.96 16.15
CA THR A 41 -12.63 6.56 16.05
C THR A 41 -11.92 6.66 17.41
N SER A 42 -12.20 7.70 18.20
CA SER A 42 -11.57 7.90 19.52
C SER A 42 -12.04 6.85 20.53
N THR A 43 -13.32 6.48 20.51
CA THR A 43 -13.89 5.44 21.36
C THR A 43 -13.35 4.06 20.98
N CYS A 44 -13.27 3.77 19.69
CA CYS A 44 -12.67 2.55 19.17
C CYS A 44 -11.20 2.43 19.62
N HIS A 45 -10.41 3.49 19.44
CA HIS A 45 -9.01 3.52 19.83
C HIS A 45 -8.84 3.28 21.34
N LYS A 46 -9.69 3.89 22.18
CA LYS A 46 -9.68 3.70 23.63
C LYS A 46 -9.92 2.23 24.01
N TYR A 47 -11.00 1.63 23.53
CA TYR A 47 -11.35 0.26 23.92
C TYR A 47 -10.39 -0.78 23.34
N PHE A 48 -9.91 -0.57 22.11
CA PHE A 48 -8.88 -1.41 21.51
C PHE A 48 -7.57 -1.36 22.32
N LYS A 49 -7.14 -0.16 22.72
CA LYS A 49 -5.95 0.02 23.56
C LYS A 49 -6.11 -0.68 24.91
N GLU A 50 -7.23 -0.45 25.60
CA GLU A 50 -7.53 -1.10 26.90
C GLU A 50 -7.47 -2.64 26.78
N TRP A 51 -8.09 -3.20 25.74
CA TRP A 51 -8.06 -4.65 25.49
C TRP A 51 -6.64 -5.17 25.22
N ARG A 52 -5.89 -4.47 24.37
CA ARG A 52 -4.52 -4.85 23.99
C ARG A 52 -3.60 -4.86 25.21
N GLU A 53 -3.60 -3.78 25.98
CA GLU A 53 -2.78 -3.65 27.19
C GLU A 53 -3.11 -4.74 28.22
N GLN A 54 -4.39 -5.05 28.44
CA GLN A 54 -4.78 -6.15 29.34
C GLN A 54 -4.26 -7.51 28.86
N ARG A 55 -4.25 -7.75 27.55
CA ARG A 55 -3.78 -9.02 26.99
C ARG A 55 -2.26 -9.14 27.06
N GLU A 56 -1.54 -8.07 26.72
CA GLU A 56 -0.08 -7.99 26.81
C GLU A 56 0.37 -8.10 28.27
N PHE A 57 -0.29 -7.42 29.20
CA PHE A 57 -0.03 -7.53 30.64
C PHE A 57 -0.21 -8.97 31.14
N LYS A 58 -1.33 -9.62 30.79
CA LYS A 58 -1.57 -11.03 31.15
C LYS A 58 -0.55 -11.99 30.51
N ALA A 59 -0.03 -11.67 29.33
CA ALA A 59 1.01 -12.48 28.70
C ALA A 59 2.34 -12.35 29.46
N VAL A 60 2.74 -11.12 29.83
CA VAL A 60 3.96 -10.87 30.60
C VAL A 60 3.88 -11.51 31.99
N GLU A 61 2.75 -11.39 32.70
CA GLU A 61 2.57 -12.07 33.99
C GLU A 61 2.65 -13.59 33.86
N ARG A 62 2.03 -14.18 32.84
CA ARG A 62 2.13 -15.63 32.58
C ARG A 62 3.58 -16.07 32.37
N VAL A 63 4.38 -15.29 31.63
CA VAL A 63 5.80 -15.58 31.42
C VAL A 63 6.60 -15.50 32.72
N LYS A 64 6.34 -14.50 33.57
CA LYS A 64 6.99 -14.36 34.89
C LYS A 64 6.68 -15.50 35.86
N MET A 65 5.56 -16.19 35.67
CA MET A 65 5.13 -17.32 36.50
C MET A 65 5.69 -18.67 36.04
N ILE A 66 6.37 -18.73 34.88
CA ILE A 66 7.04 -19.97 34.44
C ILE A 66 8.31 -20.10 35.28
N PRO A 67 8.48 -21.19 36.06
CA PRO A 67 9.69 -21.41 36.84
C PRO A 67 10.81 -21.91 35.91
N ILE A 68 11.31 -21.02 35.06
CA ILE A 68 12.46 -21.29 34.20
C ILE A 68 13.70 -20.77 34.91
N SER A 69 14.72 -21.63 35.03
CA SER A 69 16.01 -21.19 35.57
C SER A 69 16.59 -20.04 34.74
N ASP A 70 17.36 -19.16 35.35
CA ASP A 70 17.98 -18.01 34.67
C ASP A 70 18.80 -18.43 33.43
N ALA A 71 19.41 -19.61 33.46
CA ALA A 71 20.12 -20.19 32.32
C ALA A 71 19.20 -20.45 31.12
N VAL A 72 18.00 -20.97 31.38
CA VAL A 72 16.99 -21.21 30.33
C VAL A 72 16.41 -19.91 29.83
N ALA A 73 16.11 -18.95 30.71
CA ALA A 73 15.64 -17.62 30.33
C ALA A 73 16.65 -16.90 29.42
N LYS A 74 17.95 -16.98 29.75
CA LYS A 74 19.03 -16.42 28.93
C LYS A 74 19.14 -17.10 27.57
N ALA A 75 19.07 -18.44 27.53
CA ALA A 75 19.11 -19.19 26.27
C ALA A 75 17.91 -18.87 25.37
N ILE A 76 16.72 -18.64 25.95
CA ILE A 76 15.54 -18.20 25.20
C ILE A 76 15.78 -16.80 24.63
N GLN A 77 16.28 -15.86 25.44
CA GLN A 77 16.55 -14.50 24.98
C GLN A 77 17.57 -14.47 23.83
N GLU A 78 18.67 -15.22 23.95
CA GLU A 78 19.70 -15.32 22.89
C GLU A 78 19.15 -15.89 21.58
N ASN A 79 18.21 -16.83 21.65
CA ASN A 79 17.54 -17.36 20.46
C ASN A 79 16.54 -16.34 19.87
N ILE A 80 15.80 -15.61 20.70
CA ILE A 80 14.92 -14.52 20.24
C ILE A 80 15.75 -13.47 19.50
N ASP A 81 16.85 -13.01 20.10
CA ASP A 81 17.72 -11.99 19.50
C ASP A 81 18.29 -12.45 18.16
N ARG A 82 18.69 -13.73 18.05
CA ARG A 82 19.16 -14.32 16.80
C ARG A 82 18.07 -14.34 15.73
N ILE A 83 16.89 -14.86 16.06
CA ILE A 83 15.75 -14.94 15.13
C ILE A 83 15.35 -13.54 14.66
N VAL A 84 15.27 -12.57 15.58
CA VAL A 84 14.94 -11.18 15.24
C VAL A 84 15.99 -10.60 14.29
N SER A 85 17.28 -10.79 14.58
CA SER A 85 18.35 -10.28 13.71
C SER A 85 18.31 -10.90 12.31
N GLU A 86 18.07 -12.20 12.19
CA GLU A 86 17.94 -12.89 10.91
C GLU A 86 16.73 -12.38 10.11
N GLN A 87 15.57 -12.24 10.77
CA GLN A 87 14.34 -11.76 10.14
C GLN A 87 14.44 -10.29 9.71
N VAL A 88 15.07 -9.43 10.51
CA VAL A 88 15.32 -8.03 10.14
C VAL A 88 16.20 -7.96 8.90
N SER A 89 17.28 -8.75 8.85
CA SER A 89 18.18 -8.78 7.68
C SER A 89 17.46 -9.22 6.40
N VAL A 90 16.61 -10.26 6.49
CA VAL A 90 15.79 -10.70 5.35
C VAL A 90 14.82 -9.60 4.91
N TYR A 91 14.13 -8.96 5.86
CA TYR A 91 13.18 -7.89 5.57
C TYR A 91 13.86 -6.68 4.92
N GLU A 92 15.03 -6.27 5.42
CA GLU A 92 15.84 -5.19 4.84
C GLU A 92 16.29 -5.53 3.41
N SER A 93 16.71 -6.78 3.17
CA SER A 93 17.11 -7.22 1.83
C SER A 93 15.95 -7.16 0.84
N VAL A 94 14.78 -7.71 1.21
CA VAL A 94 13.57 -7.68 0.38
C VAL A 94 13.13 -6.24 0.13
N ASN A 95 13.17 -5.39 1.15
CA ASN A 95 12.79 -4.00 1.02
C ASN A 95 13.74 -3.23 0.08
N GLN A 96 15.05 -3.48 0.15
CA GLN A 96 16.02 -2.91 -0.79
C GLN A 96 15.80 -3.39 -2.23
N GLU A 97 15.50 -4.67 -2.42
CA GLU A 97 15.19 -5.22 -3.74
C GLU A 97 13.92 -4.59 -4.33
N HIS A 98 12.85 -4.48 -3.53
CA HIS A 98 11.64 -3.79 -3.93
C HIS A 98 11.89 -2.32 -4.25
N SER A 99 12.67 -1.59 -3.46
CA SER A 99 13.04 -0.20 -3.76
C SER A 99 13.77 -0.09 -5.10
N ARG A 100 14.75 -0.95 -5.37
CA ARG A 100 15.45 -0.97 -6.68
C ARG A 100 14.50 -1.27 -7.83
N HIS A 101 13.55 -2.18 -7.62
CA HIS A 101 12.56 -2.51 -8.63
C HIS A 101 11.61 -1.34 -8.91
N ILE A 102 11.15 -0.64 -7.87
CA ILE A 102 10.36 0.58 -8.00
C ILE A 102 11.13 1.67 -8.75
N ASP A 103 12.40 1.89 -8.40
CA ASP A 103 13.24 2.89 -9.08
C ASP A 103 13.41 2.55 -10.58
N SER A 104 13.62 1.27 -10.90
CA SER A 104 13.69 0.81 -12.30
C SER A 104 12.38 1.04 -13.04
N LEU A 105 11.25 0.61 -12.48
CA LEU A 105 9.94 0.80 -13.11
C LEU A 105 9.58 2.29 -13.28
N THR A 106 9.99 3.13 -12.33
CA THR A 106 9.80 4.59 -12.41
C THR A 106 10.62 5.19 -13.55
N ALA A 107 11.85 4.73 -13.73
CA ALA A 107 12.69 5.14 -14.85
C ALA A 107 12.11 4.69 -16.19
N ASP A 108 11.68 3.43 -16.30
CA ASP A 108 11.07 2.88 -17.52
C ASP A 108 9.78 3.62 -17.89
N LEU A 109 8.95 3.92 -16.89
CA LEU A 109 7.73 4.70 -17.09
C LEU A 109 8.04 6.09 -17.64
N LYS A 110 9.01 6.78 -17.05
CA LYS A 110 9.44 8.10 -17.52
C LYS A 110 9.96 8.05 -18.96
N GLU A 111 10.76 7.04 -19.31
CA GLU A 111 11.24 6.88 -20.68
C GLU A 111 10.07 6.66 -21.66
N ALA A 112 9.08 5.85 -21.27
CA ALA A 112 7.89 5.62 -22.09
C ALA A 112 7.06 6.90 -22.27
N GLU A 113 6.88 7.70 -21.21
CA GLU A 113 6.21 9.01 -21.28
C GLU A 113 6.93 9.97 -22.22
N ASP A 114 8.26 10.08 -22.12
CA ASP A 114 9.09 10.93 -22.99
C ASP A 114 8.98 10.47 -24.46
N ARG A 115 8.98 9.16 -24.73
CA ARG A 115 8.78 8.60 -26.07
C ARG A 115 7.39 8.92 -26.62
N ILE A 116 6.34 8.81 -25.81
CA ILE A 116 4.97 9.16 -26.23
C ILE A 116 4.89 10.64 -26.60
N ALA A 117 5.46 11.53 -25.78
CA ALA A 117 5.48 12.96 -26.07
C ALA A 117 6.22 13.28 -27.39
N ALA A 118 7.35 12.61 -27.63
CA ALA A 118 8.08 12.75 -28.90
C ALA A 118 7.27 12.27 -30.10
N LEU A 119 6.59 11.12 -29.99
CA LEU A 119 5.74 10.58 -31.05
C LEU A 119 4.53 11.46 -31.34
N GLN A 120 3.88 12.01 -30.30
CA GLN A 120 2.77 12.95 -30.46
C GLN A 120 3.19 14.17 -31.27
N LYS A 121 4.34 14.76 -30.94
CA LYS A 121 4.90 15.90 -31.68
C LYS A 121 5.20 15.54 -33.14
N ALA A 122 5.79 14.37 -33.38
CA ALA A 122 6.06 13.91 -34.74
C ALA A 122 4.78 13.71 -35.57
N VAL A 123 3.72 13.19 -34.94
CA VAL A 123 2.41 13.03 -35.58
C VAL A 123 1.78 14.39 -35.91
N GLU A 124 1.84 15.36 -35.00
CA GLU A 124 1.35 16.73 -35.25
C GLU A 124 2.06 17.36 -36.45
N THR A 125 3.40 17.31 -36.49
CA THR A 125 4.17 17.81 -37.63
C THR A 125 3.81 17.11 -38.94
N ALA A 126 3.66 15.78 -38.93
CA ALA A 126 3.25 15.04 -40.13
C ALA A 126 1.85 15.42 -40.63
N PHE A 127 0.92 15.74 -39.72
CA PHE A 127 -0.41 16.23 -40.09
C PHE A 127 -0.34 17.62 -40.72
N GLU A 128 0.48 18.53 -40.19
CA GLU A 128 0.69 19.86 -40.77
C GLU A 128 1.28 19.78 -42.18
N GLU A 129 2.35 18.98 -42.36
CA GLU A 129 2.98 18.75 -43.67
C GLU A 129 2.00 18.16 -44.68
N LYS A 130 1.20 17.17 -44.26
CA LYS A 130 0.15 16.58 -45.12
C LYS A 130 -0.87 17.63 -45.55
N ALA A 131 -1.34 18.47 -44.63
CA ALA A 131 -2.30 19.52 -44.95
C ALA A 131 -1.72 20.53 -45.96
N GLU A 132 -0.46 20.92 -45.79
CA GLU A 132 0.23 21.79 -46.73
C GLU A 132 0.35 21.16 -48.13
N LEU A 133 0.76 19.88 -48.19
CA LEU A 133 0.85 19.14 -49.46
C LEU A 133 -0.50 19.01 -50.16
N GLU A 134 -1.58 18.75 -49.42
CA GLU A 134 -2.94 18.71 -49.97
C GLU A 134 -3.36 20.07 -50.56
N ILE A 135 -3.04 21.18 -49.88
CA ILE A 135 -3.29 22.53 -50.40
C ILE A 135 -2.50 22.77 -51.70
N ARG A 136 -1.19 22.46 -51.70
CA ARG A 136 -0.33 22.62 -52.88
C ARG A 136 -0.84 21.79 -54.07
N LEU A 137 -1.27 20.55 -53.81
CA LEU A 137 -1.85 19.68 -54.84
C LEU A 137 -3.13 20.28 -55.44
N ARG A 138 -4.05 20.76 -54.61
CA ARG A 138 -5.29 21.43 -55.09
C ARG A 138 -4.98 22.63 -55.97
N LEU A 139 -4.05 23.49 -55.55
CA LEU A 139 -3.63 24.66 -56.33
C LEU A 139 -3.01 24.27 -57.67
N ALA A 140 -2.17 23.23 -57.71
CA ALA A 140 -1.56 22.73 -58.94
C ALA A 140 -2.62 22.18 -59.92
N VAL A 141 -3.59 21.41 -59.41
CA VAL A 141 -4.70 20.88 -60.21
C VAL A 141 -5.55 22.01 -60.81
N GLN A 142 -5.89 23.04 -60.02
CA GLN A 142 -6.63 24.21 -60.51
C GLN A 142 -5.86 24.97 -61.60
N LYS A 143 -4.55 25.19 -61.41
CA LYS A 143 -3.71 25.85 -62.43
C LYS A 143 -3.61 25.04 -63.71
N GLY A 144 -3.45 23.72 -63.62
CA GLY A 144 -3.43 22.83 -64.79
C GLY A 144 -4.76 22.86 -65.58
N LEU A 145 -5.89 22.82 -64.87
CA LEU A 145 -7.23 22.95 -65.47
C LEU A 145 -7.43 24.30 -66.18
N ALA A 146 -6.95 25.39 -65.58
CA ALA A 146 -7.05 26.72 -66.20
C ALA A 146 -6.26 26.81 -67.52
N ILE A 147 -5.07 26.21 -67.60
CA ILE A 147 -4.25 26.18 -68.82
C ILE A 147 -4.92 25.36 -69.93
N VAL A 148 -5.62 24.27 -69.60
CA VAL A 148 -6.29 23.40 -70.60
C VAL A 148 -7.58 24.03 -71.15
N LEU A 149 -8.22 24.93 -70.40
CA LEU A 149 -9.47 25.60 -70.79
C LEU A 149 -9.25 27.01 -71.42
N SER A 150 -8.00 27.48 -71.50
CA SER A 150 -7.59 28.74 -72.14
C SER A 150 -7.20 28.52 -73.59
#